data_AF-A0A3C1KEB4-F1
#
_entry.id   AF-A0A3C1KEB4-F1
#
_cell.length_a   1.000
_cell.length_b   1.000
_cell.length_c   1.000
_cell.angle_alpha   90.00
_cell.angle_beta   90.00
_cell.angle_gamma   90.00
#
_symmetry.space_group_name_H-M   'P 1'
#
loop_
_entity.id
_entity.type
_entity.pdbx_description
1 polymer ?
#
loop_
_entity_poly.entity_id
_entity_poly.type
_entity_poly.pdbx_seq_one_letter_code
_entity_poly.pdbx_strand_id
1 'polypeptide(L)' 'GLRNLTIINDALDNIAANRGVPLVLEELGLDDPESYELLARGDTLGVFQLDGGPMRSLLRLMKPDNF' A
#
# COMPACT_ATOMS: atom_id res chain seq x y z
N GLY A 1 -16.36 -6.55 -10.65
CA GLY A 1 -14.97 -6.80 -10.28
C GLY A 1 -14.43 -5.60 -9.53
N LEU A 2 -13.64 -5.81 -8.49
CA LEU A 2 -13.06 -4.71 -7.72
C LEU A 2 -11.83 -4.16 -8.47
N ARG A 3 -11.85 -2.87 -8.81
CA ARG A 3 -10.78 -2.22 -9.59
C ARG A 3 -9.41 -2.27 -8.89
N ASN A 4 -9.40 -2.24 -7.55
CA ASN A 4 -8.16 -2.34 -6.77
C ASN A 4 -7.43 -3.68 -7.02
N LEU A 5 -8.15 -4.79 -7.17
CA LEU A 5 -7.55 -6.10 -7.45
C LEU A 5 -6.88 -6.12 -8.82
N THR A 6 -7.46 -5.47 -9.82
CA THR A 6 -6.82 -5.31 -11.15
C THR A 6 -5.52 -4.50 -11.03
N ILE A 7 -5.55 -3.38 -10.29
CA ILE A 7 -4.36 -2.54 -10.09
C ILE A 7 -3.25 -3.31 -9.35
N ILE A 8 -3.61 -4.09 -8.34
CA ILE A 8 -2.66 -4.93 -7.61
C ILE A 8 -2.05 -5.97 -8.54
N ASN A 9 -2.85 -6.64 -9.37
CA ASN A 9 -2.33 -7.62 -10.34
C ASN A 9 -1.34 -6.98 -11.33
N ASP A 10 -1.71 -5.83 -11.90
CA ASP A 10 -0.82 -5.08 -12.82
C ASP A 10 0.49 -4.68 -12.11
N ALA A 11 0.44 -4.32 -10.83
CA ALA A 11 1.65 -4.00 -10.05
C ALA A 11 2.56 -5.21 -9.86
N LEU A 12 2.01 -6.40 -9.59
CA LEU A 12 2.76 -7.65 -9.49
C LEU A 12 3.44 -8.00 -10.83
N ASP A 13 2.69 -7.91 -11.94
CA ASP A 13 3.23 -8.16 -13.28
C ASP A 13 4.38 -7.21 -13.61
N ASN A 14 4.25 -5.93 -13.23
CA ASN A 14 5.31 -4.94 -13.40
C ASN A 14 6.55 -5.25 -12.54
N ILE A 15 6.39 -5.68 -11.28
CA ILE A 15 7.52 -6.06 -10.43
C ILE A 15 8.26 -7.26 -11.03
N ALA A 16 7.53 -8.29 -11.47
CA ALA A 16 8.11 -9.46 -12.10
C ALA A 16 8.86 -9.10 -13.39
N ALA A 17 8.26 -8.27 -14.25
CA ALA A 17 8.87 -7.85 -15.52
C ALA A 17 10.12 -6.98 -15.33
N ASN A 18 10.13 -6.08 -14.34
CA ASN A 18 11.23 -5.13 -14.14
C ASN A 18 12.35 -5.66 -13.25
N ARG A 19 12.03 -6.54 -12.29
CA ARG A 19 13.01 -7.00 -11.27
C ARG A 19 13.24 -8.51 -11.31
N GLY A 20 12.46 -9.28 -12.07
CA GLY A 20 12.54 -10.73 -12.09
C GLY A 20 12.12 -11.40 -10.78
N VAL A 21 11.43 -10.65 -9.91
CA VAL A 21 10.99 -11.13 -8.59
C VAL A 21 9.51 -11.49 -8.66
N PRO A 22 9.13 -12.77 -8.59
CA PRO A 22 7.74 -13.16 -8.41
C PRO A 22 7.33 -12.90 -6.96
N LEU A 23 6.35 -12.01 -6.75
CA LEU A 23 5.86 -11.65 -5.41
C LEU A 23 4.51 -12.32 -5.14
N VAL A 24 4.40 -13.01 -4.01
CA VAL A 24 3.17 -13.68 -3.55
C VAL A 24 2.58 -12.86 -2.40
N LEU A 25 1.38 -12.33 -2.58
CA LEU A 25 0.78 -11.39 -1.61
C LEU A 25 0.47 -12.05 -0.27
N GLU A 26 0.05 -13.31 -0.30
CA GLU A 26 -0.31 -14.10 0.89
C GLU A 26 0.89 -14.40 1.80
N GLU A 27 2.11 -14.24 1.29
CA GLU A 27 3.35 -14.45 2.04
C GLU A 27 3.90 -13.15 2.65
N LEU A 28 3.29 -11.99 2.35
CA LEU A 28 3.73 -10.71 2.90
C LEU A 28 3.44 -10.62 4.41
N GLY A 29 4.44 -10.17 5.16
CA GLY A 29 4.27 -9.77 6.56
C GLY A 29 3.41 -8.51 6.68
N LEU A 30 2.85 -8.30 7.87
CA LEU A 30 2.03 -7.12 8.19
C LEU A 30 2.79 -6.11 9.07
N ASP A 31 4.08 -6.30 9.27
CA ASP A 31 4.94 -5.53 10.18
C ASP A 31 5.99 -4.68 9.44
N ASP A 32 5.82 -4.46 8.14
CA ASP A 32 6.75 -3.68 7.31
C ASP A 32 6.83 -2.19 7.73
N PRO A 33 7.96 -1.72 8.28
CA PRO A 33 8.08 -0.36 8.79
C PRO A 33 7.91 0.70 7.70
N GLU A 34 8.39 0.44 6.48
CA GLU A 34 8.32 1.42 5.38
C GLU A 34 6.86 1.66 4.94
N SER A 35 6.02 0.62 4.96
CA SER A 35 4.58 0.72 4.73
C SER A 35 3.91 1.62 5.77
N TYR A 36 4.23 1.45 7.05
CA TYR A 36 3.70 2.31 8.12
C TYR A 36 4.20 3.75 8.03
N GLU A 37 5.47 3.97 7.67
CA GLU A 37 5.99 5.31 7.46
C GLU A 37 5.28 6.03 6.30
N LEU A 38 4.97 5.33 5.21
CA LEU A 38 4.17 5.87 4.10
C LEU A 38 2.80 6.33 4.58
N LEU A 39 2.12 5.50 5.39
CA LEU A 39 0.84 5.86 6.01
C LEU A 39 0.99 7.06 6.95
N ALA A 40 2.00 7.07 7.83
CA ALA A 40 2.25 8.12 8.80
C ALA A 40 2.59 9.48 8.17
N ARG A 41 3.19 9.51 6.96
CA ARG A 41 3.38 10.75 6.18
C ARG A 41 2.09 11.22 5.50
N GLY A 42 1.08 10.36 5.40
CA GLY A 42 -0.16 10.61 4.65
C GLY A 42 0.07 10.63 3.13
N ASP A 43 1.07 9.88 2.66
CA ASP A 43 1.44 9.70 1.25
C ASP A 43 0.56 8.63 0.57
N THR A 44 -0.73 8.61 0.90
CA THR A 44 -1.66 7.53 0.55
C THR A 44 -2.51 7.81 -0.69
N LEU A 45 -2.07 8.71 -1.57
CA LEU A 45 -2.77 8.91 -2.84
C LEU A 45 -2.69 7.62 -3.68
N GLY A 46 -3.84 7.04 -4.02
CA GLY A 46 -3.91 5.75 -4.73
C GLY A 46 -3.85 4.51 -3.82
N VAL A 47 -3.70 4.69 -2.50
CA VAL A 47 -3.84 3.60 -1.53
C VAL A 47 -5.32 3.39 -1.24
N PHE A 48 -5.79 2.16 -1.41
CA PHE A 48 -7.20 1.81 -1.29
C PHE A 48 -7.79 2.27 0.05
N GLN A 49 -8.97 2.92 0.02
CA GLN A 49 -9.69 3.50 1.18
C GLN A 49 -9.00 4.67 1.91
N LEU A 50 -7.72 4.97 1.62
CA LEU A 50 -6.90 5.90 2.38
C LEU A 50 -6.50 7.17 1.63
N ASP A 51 -7.01 7.38 0.42
CA ASP A 51 -6.60 8.45 -0.49
C ASP A 51 -7.31 9.81 -0.28
N GLY A 52 -8.42 9.82 0.46
CA GLY A 52 -9.20 11.03 0.73
C GLY A 52 -8.43 12.07 1.56
N GLY A 53 -8.62 13.37 1.25
CA GLY A 53 -7.94 14.48 1.94
C GLY A 53 -8.06 14.45 3.48
N PRO A 54 -9.27 14.32 4.05
CA PRO A 54 -9.44 14.18 5.50
C PRO A 54 -8.76 12.94 6.08
N MET A 55 -8.79 11.81 5.35
CA MET A 55 -8.16 10.55 5.78
C MET A 55 -6.63 10.69 5.84
N ARG A 56 -6.03 11.30 4.80
CA ARG A 56 -4.59 11.63 4.77
C ARG A 56 -4.16 12.51 5.94
N SER A 57 -4.99 13.48 6.31
CA SER A 57 -4.75 14.32 7.50
C SER A 57 -4.86 13.53 8.80
N LEU A 58 -5.84 12.64 8.90
CA LEU A 58 -5.98 11.75 10.06
C LEU A 58 -4.76 10.84 10.22
N LEU A 59 -4.29 10.21 9.14
CA LEU A 59 -3.12 9.32 9.18
C LEU A 59 -1.85 10.03 9.68
N ARG A 60 -1.63 11.28 9.27
CA ARG A 60 -0.50 12.11 9.77
C ARG A 60 -0.57 12.39 11.27
N LEU A 61 -1.78 12.52 11.83
CA LEU A 61 -1.98 12.74 13.25
C LEU A 61 -1.85 11.43 14.04
N MET A 62 -2.38 10.34 13.49
CA MET A 62 -2.44 9.03 14.13
C MET A 62 -1.06 8.34 14.17
N LYS A 63 -0.25 8.48 13.12
CA LYS A 63 1.03 7.79 12.95
C LYS A 63 0.90 6.27 13.18
N PRO A 64 0.16 5.55 12.33
CA PRO A 64 0.01 4.09 12.45
C PRO A 64 1.36 3.38 12.50
N ASP A 65 1.45 2.37 13.34
CA ASP A 65 2.64 1.53 13.55
C ASP A 65 2.33 0.03 13.60
N ASN A 66 1.06 -0.36 13.44
CA ASN A 66 0.59 -1.75 13.40
C ASN A 66 -0.72 -1.90 12.61
N PHE A 67 -1.09 -3.14 12.29
CA PHE A 67 -2.21 -3.53 11.43
C PHE A 67 -3.54 -3.61 12.19
#